data_AF-A0A7S1GAQ0-F1
#
_entry.id   AF-A0A7S1GAQ0-F1
#
_cell.length_a   1.000
_cell.length_b   1.000
_cell.length_c   1.000
_cell.angle_alpha   90.00
_cell.angle_beta   90.00
_cell.angle_gamma   90.00
#
_symmetry.space_group_name_H-M   'P 1'
#
loop_
_entity.id
_entity.type
_entity.pdbx_description
1 polymer ?
#
loop_
_entity_poly.entity_id
_entity_poly.type
_entity_poly.pdbx_seq_one_letter_code
_entity_poly.pdbx_strand_id
1 'polypeptide(L)'
;FFFFFFSSRRRHTRCLSDWSSDVCDGDWADGTVNDQSCTCCVLDCPANQEAGVRDGEEACVCVADHYYNAVNDACEACQANSSPSADMMSCECNAGFHRQGGDAANDCVEDVDCSGDPNTEADSTQDNCVCVAGYWRADAANDCCPDADGDDACDPTCDGAGQESDNAGGCTCGTDYTPSTTGGSLTCTWTCDGQNEEANANNDGCVCVAGHHREAGDDSMPCMPDVQCTTADHWGPDANDDVCECDAGYVNHGDNDAPECRYECTDPNTRTNDANDGCVCDGDWADGTVNDQSCTCCVLDCPANQEAGVRDGE
;
A
#
# COMPACT_ATOMS: atom_id res chain seq x y z
N PHE A 1 26.83 55.59 20.91
CA PHE A 1 26.04 56.24 19.85
C PHE A 1 24.70 55.50 19.82
N PHE A 2 23.62 56.23 20.10
CA PHE A 2 22.18 55.93 20.04
C PHE A 2 21.52 54.82 20.91
N PHE A 3 20.40 55.23 21.50
CA PHE A 3 19.54 54.64 22.54
C PHE A 3 18.33 53.92 21.92
N PHE A 4 17.85 52.82 22.49
CA PHE A 4 16.41 52.48 22.51
C PHE A 4 16.02 51.69 23.77
N PHE A 5 15.10 52.25 24.56
CA PHE A 5 14.32 51.58 25.61
C PHE A 5 12.94 51.25 25.02
N PHE A 6 12.41 50.05 25.28
CA PHE A 6 10.98 49.89 25.58
C PHE A 6 10.80 48.82 26.67
N SER A 7 10.34 49.28 27.82
CA SER A 7 9.96 48.48 28.97
C SER A 7 8.51 48.03 28.82
N SER A 8 8.28 46.77 29.21
CA SER A 8 7.05 46.22 29.78
C SER A 8 5.85 45.95 28.87
N ARG A 9 5.59 44.65 28.67
CA ARG A 9 4.28 43.95 28.71
C ARG A 9 3.04 44.80 29.00
N ARG A 10 1.92 44.46 28.33
CA ARG A 10 0.55 44.19 28.89
C ARG A 10 -0.38 43.73 27.75
N ARG A 11 -0.78 42.45 27.69
CA ARG A 11 -2.10 41.93 28.13
C ARG A 11 -3.24 42.95 28.09
N HIS A 12 -4.19 42.71 27.17
CA HIS A 12 -5.56 43.20 27.22
C HIS A 12 -6.18 42.99 28.61
N THR A 13 -6.84 44.01 29.16
CA THR A 13 -7.99 43.84 30.05
C THR A 13 -8.87 45.10 30.04
N ARG A 14 -10.18 44.92 29.86
CA ARG A 14 -11.22 45.95 29.95
C ARG A 14 -11.26 46.60 31.34
N CYS A 15 -11.29 47.94 31.37
CA CYS A 15 -11.94 48.81 32.36
C CYS A 15 -12.72 49.85 31.52
N LEU A 16 -14.05 49.93 31.54
CA LEU A 16 -14.86 50.71 32.50
C LEU A 16 -14.25 52.10 32.79
N SER A 17 -14.77 53.09 32.06
CA SER A 17 -14.76 54.55 32.31
C SER A 17 -13.42 55.29 32.25
N ASP A 18 -13.29 56.22 31.30
CA ASP A 18 -13.36 57.65 31.65
C ASP A 18 -13.57 58.52 30.40
N TRP A 19 -14.56 59.42 30.48
CA TRP A 19 -14.66 60.57 29.59
C TRP A 19 -13.41 61.44 29.75
N SER A 20 -12.77 61.81 28.65
CA SER A 20 -12.19 63.15 28.55
C SER A 20 -13.24 64.06 27.92
N SER A 21 -14.14 64.55 28.76
CA SER A 21 -14.86 65.78 28.51
C SER A 21 -13.85 66.93 28.45
N ASP A 22 -14.24 68.00 27.76
CA ASP A 22 -13.69 69.35 27.86
C ASP A 22 -12.53 69.70 26.92
N VAL A 23 -12.82 69.91 25.63
CA VAL A 23 -12.64 71.20 24.94
C VAL A 23 -13.65 71.32 23.80
N CYS A 24 -14.82 71.89 24.08
CA CYS A 24 -15.57 72.64 23.07
C CYS A 24 -15.12 74.09 23.23
N ASP A 25 -14.40 74.64 22.25
CA ASP A 25 -14.19 76.09 22.16
C ASP A 25 -15.53 76.75 21.83
N GLY A 26 -16.28 77.06 22.88
CA GLY A 26 -17.46 77.91 22.82
C GLY A 26 -17.04 79.36 22.96
N ASP A 27 -16.87 80.06 21.84
CA ASP A 27 -16.92 81.52 21.83
C ASP A 27 -18.36 81.98 21.64
N TRP A 28 -18.90 82.62 22.68
CA TRP A 28 -20.20 83.29 22.64
C TRP A 28 -20.18 84.50 21.69
N ALA A 29 -20.94 84.42 20.61
CA ALA A 29 -21.57 85.57 19.98
C ALA A 29 -23.02 85.24 19.61
N ASP A 30 -23.91 85.68 20.49
CA ASP A 30 -25.30 86.12 20.27
C ASP A 30 -26.00 85.74 18.95
N GLY A 31 -27.09 84.98 19.07
CA GLY A 31 -28.17 84.92 18.09
C GLY A 31 -28.20 83.69 17.19
N THR A 32 -29.22 82.84 17.39
CA THR A 32 -29.65 81.69 16.55
C THR A 32 -28.91 80.36 16.78
N VAL A 33 -29.32 79.60 17.81
CA VAL A 33 -28.95 78.19 17.94
C VAL A 33 -29.76 77.38 16.93
N ASN A 34 -29.13 77.14 15.78
CA ASN A 34 -29.46 76.05 14.89
C ASN A 34 -28.94 74.74 15.50
N ASP A 35 -29.69 73.68 15.25
CA ASP A 35 -29.44 72.26 15.48
C ASP A 35 -27.99 71.85 15.14
N GLN A 36 -27.09 71.81 16.11
CA GLN A 36 -25.73 71.29 15.93
C GLN A 36 -25.41 70.30 17.05
N SER A 37 -25.65 69.03 16.71
CA SER A 37 -25.21 67.85 17.42
C SER A 37 -23.70 67.86 17.64
N CYS A 38 -23.29 67.38 18.82
CA CYS A 38 -21.91 67.06 19.12
C CYS A 38 -21.40 66.02 18.12
N THR A 39 -20.52 66.41 17.19
CA THR A 39 -19.75 65.50 16.35
C THR A 39 -18.58 64.95 17.17
N CYS A 40 -18.82 63.87 17.90
CA CYS A 40 -17.74 62.89 18.10
C CYS A 40 -17.26 62.47 16.70
N CYS A 41 -15.94 62.33 16.49
CA CYS A 41 -15.36 61.85 15.23
C CYS A 41 -15.69 60.36 15.00
N VAL A 42 -16.96 59.99 15.04
CA VAL A 42 -17.42 58.74 14.47
C VAL A 42 -17.33 58.98 12.98
N LEU A 43 -16.40 58.30 12.31
CA LEU A 43 -16.41 58.23 10.86
C LEU A 43 -17.80 57.71 10.46
N ASP A 44 -18.62 58.58 9.88
CA ASP A 44 -19.90 58.20 9.29
C ASP A 44 -19.62 57.41 8.01
N CYS A 45 -19.42 56.10 8.18
CA CYS A 45 -19.12 55.23 7.06
C CYS A 45 -20.38 54.95 6.20
N PRO A 46 -20.24 54.90 4.87
CA PRO A 46 -21.29 54.48 3.95
C PRO A 46 -21.86 53.09 4.29
N ALA A 47 -22.97 52.73 3.66
CA ALA A 47 -23.54 51.39 3.79
C ALA A 47 -22.50 50.30 3.46
N ASN A 48 -22.53 49.20 4.22
CA ASN A 48 -21.61 48.06 4.13
C ASN A 48 -20.13 48.40 4.42
N GLN A 49 -19.90 49.49 5.16
CA GLN A 49 -18.58 49.86 5.67
C GLN A 49 -18.61 50.04 7.18
N GLU A 50 -17.47 49.81 7.82
CA GLU A 50 -17.23 50.07 9.24
C GLU A 50 -15.94 50.87 9.43
N ALA A 51 -15.82 51.53 10.59
CA ALA A 51 -14.62 52.26 10.94
C ALA A 51 -13.46 51.29 11.16
N GLY A 52 -12.41 51.44 10.37
CA GLY A 52 -11.21 50.62 10.44
C GLY A 52 -9.95 51.41 10.15
N VAL A 53 -8.89 50.70 9.77
CA VAL A 53 -7.59 51.30 9.43
C VAL A 53 -7.18 50.80 8.05
N ARG A 54 -6.90 51.73 7.13
CA ARG A 54 -6.31 51.46 5.80
C ARG A 54 -5.02 52.25 5.70
N ASP A 55 -3.93 51.59 5.30
CA ASP A 55 -2.59 52.21 5.18
C ASP A 55 -2.10 52.96 6.45
N GLY A 56 -2.60 52.59 7.63
CA GLY A 56 -2.23 53.20 8.90
C GLY A 56 -3.03 54.44 9.30
N GLU A 57 -4.06 54.82 8.54
CA GLU A 57 -4.96 55.93 8.84
C GLU A 57 -6.39 55.44 9.13
N GLU A 58 -7.14 56.17 9.96
CA GLU A 58 -8.56 55.89 10.22
C GLU A 58 -9.36 56.09 8.92
N ALA A 59 -9.99 55.02 8.45
CA ALA A 59 -10.72 55.00 7.18
C ALA A 59 -11.92 54.05 7.26
N CYS A 60 -12.88 54.22 6.36
CA CYS A 60 -13.95 53.25 6.19
C CYS A 60 -13.41 52.03 5.41
N VAL A 61 -13.60 50.86 6.02
CA VAL A 61 -13.28 49.54 5.44
C VAL A 61 -14.58 48.80 5.17
N CYS A 62 -14.59 47.90 4.19
CA CYS A 62 -15.73 47.04 3.97
C CYS A 62 -15.96 46.13 5.18
N VAL A 63 -17.23 45.88 5.51
CA VAL A 63 -17.59 44.93 6.56
C VAL A 63 -17.20 43.49 6.15
N ALA A 64 -17.28 42.56 7.10
CA ALA A 64 -17.05 41.14 6.81
C ALA A 64 -17.84 40.66 5.58
N ASP A 65 -17.22 39.76 4.81
CA ASP A 65 -17.75 39.19 3.57
C ASP A 65 -17.95 40.19 2.41
N HIS A 66 -17.37 41.39 2.50
CA HIS A 66 -17.42 42.40 1.43
C HIS A 66 -16.02 42.81 0.97
N TYR A 67 -15.91 43.15 -0.31
CA TYR A 67 -14.71 43.70 -0.93
C TYR A 67 -15.00 45.08 -1.53
N TYR A 68 -13.97 45.91 -1.65
CA TYR A 68 -14.09 47.24 -2.22
C TYR A 68 -13.99 47.20 -3.74
N ASN A 69 -15.08 47.54 -4.43
CA ASN A 69 -15.11 47.65 -5.88
C ASN A 69 -14.79 49.08 -6.32
N ALA A 70 -13.56 49.29 -6.83
CA ALA A 70 -13.09 50.59 -7.28
C ALA A 70 -13.84 51.14 -8.52
N VAL A 71 -14.55 50.30 -9.27
CA VAL A 71 -15.34 50.74 -10.44
C VAL A 71 -16.59 51.49 -10.01
N ASN A 72 -17.25 50.98 -8.96
CA ASN A 72 -18.51 51.52 -8.46
C ASN A 72 -18.35 52.37 -7.18
N ASP A 73 -17.12 52.48 -6.66
CA ASP A 73 -16.78 53.16 -5.40
C ASP A 73 -17.65 52.67 -4.22
N ALA A 74 -17.82 51.35 -4.13
CA ALA A 74 -18.74 50.73 -3.18
C ALA A 74 -18.22 49.39 -2.66
N CYS A 75 -18.67 48.99 -1.47
CA CYS A 75 -18.42 47.65 -0.94
C CYS A 75 -19.49 46.69 -1.44
N GLU A 76 -19.04 45.65 -2.13
CA GLU A 76 -19.89 44.60 -2.69
C GLU A 76 -19.67 43.30 -1.90
N ALA A 77 -20.75 42.54 -1.71
CA ALA A 77 -20.67 41.26 -1.01
C ALA A 77 -19.99 40.20 -1.89
N CYS A 78 -19.13 39.39 -1.29
CA CYS A 78 -18.66 38.16 -1.89
C CYS A 78 -19.83 37.17 -2.05
N GLN A 79 -19.85 36.42 -3.15
CA GLN A 79 -20.90 35.43 -3.41
C GLN A 79 -20.66 34.15 -2.59
N ALA A 80 -21.59 33.19 -2.71
CA ALA A 80 -21.48 31.90 -2.04
C ALA A 80 -20.12 31.25 -2.30
N ASN A 81 -19.58 30.59 -1.27
CA ASN A 81 -18.31 29.86 -1.33
C ASN A 81 -17.07 30.72 -1.64
N SER A 82 -17.18 32.03 -1.44
CA SER A 82 -16.06 32.96 -1.54
C SER A 82 -15.93 33.81 -0.28
N SER A 83 -14.74 34.32 -0.02
CA SER A 83 -14.43 35.23 1.08
C SER A 83 -13.55 36.38 0.59
N PRO A 84 -13.60 37.55 1.23
CA PRO A 84 -12.79 38.70 0.82
C PRO A 84 -11.30 38.39 0.99
N SER A 85 -10.50 38.81 0.02
CA SER A 85 -9.05 38.72 0.06
C SER A 85 -8.49 39.50 1.25
N ALA A 86 -7.25 39.19 1.66
CA ALA A 86 -6.61 39.82 2.82
C ALA A 86 -6.50 41.35 2.72
N ASP A 87 -6.44 41.89 1.50
CA ASP A 87 -6.42 43.33 1.21
C ASP A 87 -7.83 43.94 1.03
N MET A 88 -8.89 43.13 1.12
CA MET A 88 -10.30 43.51 0.90
C MET A 88 -10.57 44.13 -0.48
N MET A 89 -9.74 43.85 -1.49
CA MET A 89 -9.87 44.40 -2.84
C MET A 89 -10.52 43.41 -3.83
N SER A 90 -10.73 42.15 -3.43
CA SER A 90 -11.35 41.12 -4.26
C SER A 90 -12.00 40.03 -3.40
N CYS A 91 -12.71 39.10 -4.03
CA CYS A 91 -13.14 37.85 -3.40
C CYS A 91 -12.32 36.68 -3.92
N GLU A 92 -11.96 35.75 -3.04
CA GLU A 92 -11.26 34.50 -3.32
C GLU A 92 -12.17 33.31 -2.98
N CYS A 93 -12.10 32.24 -3.77
CA CYS A 93 -12.87 31.04 -3.47
C CYS A 93 -12.34 30.36 -2.20
N ASN A 94 -13.25 29.82 -1.41
CA ASN A 94 -12.92 29.06 -0.21
C ASN A 94 -12.26 27.72 -0.58
N ALA A 95 -11.58 27.08 0.37
CA ALA A 95 -11.00 25.76 0.14
C ALA A 95 -12.06 24.73 -0.30
N GLY A 96 -11.76 23.98 -1.38
CA GLY A 96 -12.70 23.04 -2.02
C GLY A 96 -13.55 23.67 -3.12
N PHE A 97 -13.26 24.91 -3.52
CA PHE A 97 -13.96 25.61 -4.59
C PHE A 97 -12.98 26.34 -5.51
N HIS A 98 -13.32 26.42 -6.80
CA HIS A 98 -12.56 27.15 -7.83
C HIS A 98 -13.44 28.06 -8.67
N ARG A 99 -12.81 28.95 -9.46
CA ARG A 99 -13.54 29.88 -10.35
C ARG A 99 -13.90 29.20 -11.67
N GLN A 100 -15.18 29.16 -12.01
CA GLN A 100 -15.62 28.66 -13.30
C GLN A 100 -15.72 29.79 -14.35
N GLY A 101 -14.82 29.80 -15.33
CA GLY A 101 -14.89 30.71 -16.49
C GLY A 101 -14.39 32.14 -16.27
N GLY A 102 -14.01 32.79 -17.38
CA GLY A 102 -13.37 34.11 -17.39
C GLY A 102 -14.27 35.27 -16.94
N ASP A 103 -13.67 36.17 -16.16
CA ASP A 103 -14.06 37.55 -15.84
C ASP A 103 -15.28 37.79 -14.93
N ALA A 104 -16.08 36.79 -14.56
CA ALA A 104 -17.06 36.95 -13.48
C ALA A 104 -16.38 36.70 -12.12
N ALA A 105 -16.11 37.77 -11.37
CA ALA A 105 -15.31 37.76 -10.14
C ALA A 105 -15.84 36.86 -9.00
N ASN A 106 -16.96 36.16 -9.17
CA ASN A 106 -17.75 35.60 -8.08
C ASN A 106 -18.34 34.19 -8.30
N ASP A 107 -18.02 33.47 -9.38
CA ASP A 107 -18.59 32.13 -9.61
C ASP A 107 -17.66 31.03 -9.05
N CYS A 108 -17.78 30.76 -7.75
CA CYS A 108 -17.01 29.71 -7.06
C CYS A 108 -17.81 28.40 -7.01
N VAL A 109 -17.37 27.41 -7.77
CA VAL A 109 -18.00 26.08 -7.89
C VAL A 109 -17.21 25.04 -7.10
N GLU A 110 -17.87 23.97 -6.65
CA GLU A 110 -17.22 22.88 -5.92
C GLU A 110 -16.17 22.18 -6.79
N ASP A 111 -15.02 21.86 -6.20
CA ASP A 111 -13.99 21.08 -6.87
C ASP A 111 -14.52 19.68 -7.21
N VAL A 112 -14.10 19.15 -8.36
CA VAL A 112 -14.44 17.78 -8.76
C VAL A 112 -13.84 16.76 -7.79
N ASP A 113 -14.67 15.81 -7.33
CA ASP A 113 -14.21 14.70 -6.48
C ASP A 113 -13.67 13.54 -7.34
N CYS A 114 -12.34 13.42 -7.41
CA CYS A 114 -11.64 12.35 -8.11
C CYS A 114 -11.25 11.18 -7.19
N SER A 115 -11.81 11.07 -5.98
CA SER A 115 -11.43 10.01 -5.03
C SER A 115 -11.91 8.60 -5.41
N GLY A 116 -12.70 8.46 -6.47
CA GLY A 116 -13.22 7.17 -6.96
C GLY A 116 -12.15 6.22 -7.52
N ASP A 117 -11.06 6.76 -8.08
CA ASP A 117 -9.94 5.99 -8.63
C ASP A 117 -8.61 6.57 -8.10
N PRO A 118 -7.73 5.77 -7.45
CA PRO A 118 -6.45 6.24 -6.91
C PRO A 118 -5.48 6.76 -7.98
N ASN A 119 -5.72 6.47 -9.26
CA ASN A 119 -4.90 6.88 -10.40
C ASN A 119 -5.47 8.11 -11.12
N THR A 120 -6.43 8.82 -10.51
CA THR A 120 -6.97 10.08 -11.03
C THR A 120 -6.56 11.27 -10.17
N GLU A 121 -6.42 12.44 -10.81
CA GLU A 121 -6.21 13.74 -10.18
C GLU A 121 -7.07 14.81 -10.85
N ALA A 122 -7.35 15.91 -10.17
CA ALA A 122 -8.06 17.03 -10.77
C ALA A 122 -7.17 17.75 -11.81
N ASP A 123 -7.76 18.19 -12.92
CA ASP A 123 -7.06 18.97 -13.91
C ASP A 123 -6.72 20.38 -13.41
N SER A 124 -5.99 21.16 -14.23
CA SER A 124 -5.58 22.52 -13.87
C SER A 124 -6.74 23.50 -13.71
N THR A 125 -7.94 23.14 -14.18
CA THR A 125 -9.15 23.92 -14.02
C THR A 125 -9.99 23.49 -12.83
N GLN A 126 -9.70 22.34 -12.20
CA GLN A 126 -10.45 21.75 -11.08
C GLN A 126 -11.91 21.36 -11.41
N ASP A 127 -12.27 21.40 -12.70
CA ASP A 127 -13.59 21.07 -13.23
C ASP A 127 -13.70 19.60 -13.70
N ASN A 128 -12.57 18.93 -13.93
CA ASN A 128 -12.55 17.56 -14.47
C ASN A 128 -11.43 16.71 -13.85
N CYS A 129 -11.67 15.39 -13.77
CA CYS A 129 -10.64 14.43 -13.38
C CYS A 129 -9.79 14.06 -14.60
N VAL A 130 -8.50 13.83 -14.41
CA VAL A 130 -7.56 13.33 -15.42
C VAL A 130 -6.72 12.22 -14.80
N CYS A 131 -6.11 11.38 -15.62
CA CYS A 131 -5.21 10.34 -15.11
C CYS A 131 -3.90 10.96 -14.66
N VAL A 132 -3.34 10.44 -13.56
CA VAL A 132 -2.00 10.81 -13.08
C VAL A 132 -0.95 10.41 -14.10
N ALA A 133 0.21 11.07 -14.08
CA ALA A 133 1.29 10.80 -15.03
C ALA A 133 1.69 9.30 -15.03
N GLY A 134 1.71 8.68 -16.22
CA GLY A 134 1.97 7.25 -16.42
C GLY A 134 0.72 6.37 -16.53
N TYR A 135 -0.46 6.97 -16.42
CA TYR A 135 -1.75 6.32 -16.58
C TYR A 135 -2.56 7.01 -17.68
N TRP A 136 -3.43 6.25 -18.36
CA TRP A 136 -4.24 6.74 -19.48
C TRP A 136 -5.70 6.35 -19.34
N ARG A 137 -6.58 7.15 -19.93
CA ARG A 137 -8.02 6.92 -19.90
C ARG A 137 -8.38 5.76 -20.83
N ALA A 138 -9.02 4.74 -20.24
CA ALA A 138 -9.65 3.64 -20.96
C ALA A 138 -10.79 4.11 -21.88
N ASP A 139 -11.67 4.96 -21.33
CA ASP A 139 -12.89 5.43 -21.98
C ASP A 139 -13.54 6.62 -21.23
N ALA A 140 -14.85 6.82 -21.45
CA ALA A 140 -15.67 7.85 -20.81
C ALA A 140 -16.00 7.58 -19.32
N ALA A 141 -15.58 6.44 -18.75
CA ALA A 141 -15.94 6.02 -17.40
C ALA A 141 -14.97 6.49 -16.30
N ASN A 142 -13.97 7.32 -16.63
CA ASN A 142 -12.93 7.81 -15.71
C ASN A 142 -11.94 6.74 -15.19
N ASP A 143 -11.93 5.51 -15.72
CA ASP A 143 -10.96 4.49 -15.31
C ASP A 143 -9.57 4.76 -15.91
N CYS A 144 -8.55 4.81 -15.04
CA CYS A 144 -7.15 5.08 -15.42
C CYS A 144 -6.28 3.83 -15.20
N CYS A 145 -5.77 3.23 -16.28
CA CYS A 145 -4.87 2.07 -16.19
C CYS A 145 -3.41 2.44 -16.47
N PRO A 146 -2.45 1.72 -15.86
CA PRO A 146 -1.03 1.91 -16.12
C PRO A 146 -0.70 1.43 -17.54
N ASP A 147 0.10 2.20 -18.26
CA ASP A 147 0.74 1.70 -19.49
C ASP A 147 1.58 0.47 -19.16
N ALA A 148 1.15 -0.69 -19.65
CA ALA A 148 2.07 -1.72 -20.08
C ALA A 148 2.25 -1.54 -21.59
N ASP A 149 3.27 -0.78 -21.98
CA ASP A 149 3.88 -0.82 -23.31
C ASP A 149 2.97 -0.63 -24.53
N GLY A 150 2.40 0.55 -24.73
CA GLY A 150 2.01 1.04 -26.07
C GLY A 150 0.97 0.19 -26.80
N ASP A 151 -0.27 0.70 -26.76
CA ASP A 151 -1.47 0.14 -27.37
C ASP A 151 -2.08 -1.02 -26.54
N ASP A 152 -3.36 -0.87 -26.13
CA ASP A 152 -4.28 -2.00 -25.86
C ASP A 152 -4.46 -2.61 -24.45
N ALA A 153 -4.23 -1.88 -23.35
CA ALA A 153 -4.44 -2.40 -21.97
C ALA A 153 -5.69 -1.90 -21.21
N CYS A 154 -6.68 -1.29 -21.87
CA CYS A 154 -7.86 -0.75 -21.18
C CYS A 154 -9.19 -0.96 -21.94
N ASP A 155 -9.45 -2.16 -22.47
CA ASP A 155 -10.78 -2.51 -22.98
C ASP A 155 -11.53 -3.38 -21.95
N PRO A 156 -12.62 -2.89 -21.33
CA PRO A 156 -13.43 -3.65 -20.37
C PRO A 156 -14.19 -4.84 -21.01
N THR A 157 -14.04 -5.08 -22.32
CA THR A 157 -14.57 -6.27 -22.98
C THR A 157 -13.61 -7.46 -22.94
N CYS A 158 -12.34 -7.25 -22.59
CA CYS A 158 -11.28 -8.25 -22.56
C CYS A 158 -10.87 -8.60 -21.12
N ASP A 159 -11.79 -9.19 -20.37
CA ASP A 159 -11.60 -9.54 -18.94
C ASP A 159 -10.81 -10.84 -18.70
N GLY A 160 -10.39 -11.55 -19.76
CA GLY A 160 -9.68 -12.82 -19.64
C GLY A 160 -8.19 -12.64 -19.34
N ALA A 161 -7.63 -13.46 -18.46
CA ALA A 161 -6.19 -13.50 -18.21
C ALA A 161 -5.41 -13.73 -19.52
N GLY A 162 -4.46 -12.83 -19.83
CA GLY A 162 -3.66 -12.87 -21.06
C GLY A 162 -4.37 -12.33 -22.32
N GLN A 163 -5.51 -11.64 -22.17
CA GLN A 163 -6.18 -10.94 -23.28
C GLN A 163 -5.71 -9.50 -23.42
N GLU A 164 -5.66 -9.03 -24.66
CA GLU A 164 -5.29 -7.67 -25.07
C GLU A 164 -6.29 -7.19 -26.13
N SER A 165 -6.60 -5.89 -26.20
CA SER A 165 -7.44 -5.36 -27.28
C SER A 165 -6.70 -5.39 -28.62
N ASP A 166 -7.44 -5.51 -29.72
CA ASP A 166 -6.92 -5.34 -31.07
C ASP A 166 -7.36 -4.00 -31.67
N ASN A 167 -6.66 -3.58 -32.73
CA ASN A 167 -6.95 -2.36 -33.48
C ASN A 167 -8.38 -2.32 -34.11
N ALA A 168 -9.15 -3.41 -34.05
CA ALA A 168 -10.52 -3.50 -34.54
C ALA A 168 -11.57 -3.51 -33.40
N GLY A 169 -11.15 -3.37 -32.15
CA GLY A 169 -12.02 -3.39 -30.96
C GLY A 169 -12.48 -4.80 -30.58
N GLY A 170 -11.72 -5.83 -30.93
CA GLY A 170 -11.89 -7.20 -30.45
C GLY A 170 -10.78 -7.61 -29.48
N CYS A 171 -10.97 -8.71 -28.76
CA CYS A 171 -9.93 -9.26 -27.87
C CYS A 171 -9.04 -10.25 -28.63
N THR A 172 -7.75 -10.18 -28.38
CA THR A 172 -6.73 -11.14 -28.81
C THR A 172 -5.93 -11.64 -27.61
N CYS A 173 -5.11 -12.68 -27.79
CA CYS A 173 -4.20 -13.13 -26.73
C CYS A 173 -2.83 -12.48 -26.94
N GLY A 174 -2.18 -12.10 -25.83
CA GLY A 174 -0.81 -11.61 -25.86
C GLY A 174 0.16 -12.63 -26.47
N THR A 175 1.36 -12.18 -26.86
CA THR A 175 2.31 -13.02 -27.62
C THR A 175 2.76 -14.29 -26.91
N ASP A 176 2.74 -14.29 -25.57
CA ASP A 176 3.12 -15.42 -24.74
C ASP A 176 1.96 -16.40 -24.51
N TYR A 177 0.77 -16.15 -25.07
CA TYR A 177 -0.43 -16.95 -24.86
C TYR A 177 -0.93 -17.62 -26.16
N THR A 178 -1.36 -18.87 -26.02
CA THR A 178 -2.06 -19.60 -27.08
C THR A 178 -3.56 -19.31 -27.04
N PRO A 179 -4.16 -18.84 -28.16
CA PRO A 179 -5.58 -18.59 -28.23
C PRO A 179 -6.39 -19.89 -28.43
N SER A 180 -7.44 -20.04 -27.62
CA SER A 180 -8.46 -21.08 -27.78
C SER A 180 -9.85 -20.45 -27.77
N THR A 181 -10.73 -20.89 -28.66
CA THR A 181 -12.12 -20.42 -28.73
C THR A 181 -13.07 -21.58 -28.43
N THR A 182 -13.69 -21.53 -27.25
CA THR A 182 -14.68 -22.52 -26.83
C THR A 182 -16.02 -21.83 -26.63
N GLY A 183 -17.04 -22.20 -27.41
CA GLY A 183 -18.39 -21.65 -27.28
C GLY A 183 -18.52 -20.15 -27.61
N GLY A 184 -17.56 -19.57 -28.35
CA GLY A 184 -17.57 -18.16 -28.73
C GLY A 184 -16.88 -17.21 -27.74
N SER A 185 -16.30 -17.73 -26.66
CA SER A 185 -15.44 -16.99 -25.75
C SER A 185 -13.96 -17.25 -26.09
N LEU A 186 -13.15 -16.20 -26.14
CA LEU A 186 -11.70 -16.29 -26.25
C LEU A 186 -11.13 -16.70 -24.88
N THR A 187 -10.24 -17.68 -24.89
CA THR A 187 -9.47 -18.13 -23.72
C THR A 187 -8.00 -18.13 -24.13
N CYS A 188 -7.14 -17.53 -23.30
CA CYS A 188 -5.72 -17.40 -23.53
C CYS A 188 -4.98 -18.25 -22.50
N THR A 189 -4.21 -19.24 -22.96
CA THR A 189 -3.42 -20.11 -22.09
C THR A 189 -1.95 -19.84 -22.29
N TRP A 190 -1.18 -19.68 -21.22
CA TRP A 190 0.26 -19.45 -21.30
C TRP A 190 0.93 -20.51 -22.18
N THR A 191 1.79 -20.06 -23.10
CA THR A 191 2.46 -20.92 -24.07
C THR A 191 3.69 -21.53 -23.43
N CYS A 192 3.76 -22.86 -23.43
CA CYS A 192 4.92 -23.61 -22.97
C CYS A 192 5.59 -24.30 -24.15
N ASP A 193 6.83 -23.89 -24.43
CA ASP A 193 7.63 -24.42 -25.54
C ASP A 193 8.46 -25.65 -25.14
N GLY A 194 8.60 -25.93 -23.85
CA GLY A 194 9.34 -27.09 -23.35
C GLY A 194 8.56 -28.40 -23.48
N GLN A 195 9.30 -29.50 -23.58
CA GLN A 195 8.71 -30.84 -23.61
C GLN A 195 8.16 -31.20 -22.23
N ASN A 196 6.95 -31.74 -22.18
CA ASN A 196 6.27 -32.17 -20.95
C ASN A 196 6.00 -31.02 -19.97
N GLU A 197 5.67 -29.84 -20.50
CA GLU A 197 5.27 -28.66 -19.74
C GLU A 197 3.80 -28.31 -19.98
N GLU A 198 3.15 -27.75 -18.97
CA GLU A 198 1.82 -27.17 -19.05
C GLU A 198 1.77 -25.82 -18.31
N ALA A 199 0.78 -25.00 -18.66
CA ALA A 199 0.56 -23.74 -17.96
C ALA A 199 0.22 -24.02 -16.49
N ASN A 200 0.80 -23.23 -15.59
CA ASN A 200 0.53 -23.35 -14.16
C ASN A 200 -0.90 -22.93 -13.80
N ALA A 201 -1.31 -23.17 -12.55
CA ALA A 201 -2.66 -22.86 -12.09
C ALA A 201 -3.03 -21.36 -12.12
N ASN A 202 -2.03 -20.47 -12.09
CA ASN A 202 -2.22 -19.02 -12.15
C ASN A 202 -2.16 -18.49 -13.59
N ASN A 203 -1.83 -19.34 -14.57
CA ASN A 203 -1.66 -19.01 -15.99
C ASN A 203 -0.59 -17.93 -16.27
N ASP A 204 0.48 -17.88 -15.46
CA ASP A 204 1.58 -16.90 -15.54
C ASP A 204 2.96 -17.54 -15.76
N GLY A 205 3.00 -18.83 -16.11
CA GLY A 205 4.23 -19.56 -16.39
C GLY A 205 4.01 -21.05 -16.64
N CYS A 206 5.10 -21.77 -16.87
CA CYS A 206 5.10 -23.20 -17.18
C CYS A 206 5.54 -24.05 -15.98
N VAL A 207 4.90 -25.20 -15.80
CA VAL A 207 5.26 -26.24 -14.83
C VAL A 207 5.37 -27.58 -15.54
N CYS A 208 6.13 -28.51 -14.97
CA CYS A 208 6.20 -29.87 -15.49
C CYS A 208 4.86 -30.59 -15.31
N VAL A 209 4.45 -31.34 -16.34
CA VAL A 209 3.26 -32.20 -16.26
C VAL A 209 3.49 -33.32 -15.23
N ALA A 210 2.40 -33.87 -14.68
CA ALA A 210 2.48 -34.95 -13.71
C ALA A 210 3.38 -36.12 -14.17
N GLY A 211 4.24 -36.61 -13.28
CA GLY A 211 5.21 -37.66 -13.57
C GLY A 211 6.53 -37.14 -14.15
N HIS A 212 6.75 -35.82 -14.14
CA HIS A 212 7.99 -35.17 -14.56
C HIS A 212 8.40 -34.09 -13.56
N HIS A 213 9.71 -33.88 -13.43
CA HIS A 213 10.32 -32.84 -12.63
C HIS A 213 11.34 -32.05 -13.46
N ARG A 214 11.85 -30.97 -12.87
CA ARG A 214 12.96 -30.18 -13.43
C ARG A 214 14.00 -30.03 -12.32
N GLU A 215 15.29 -30.12 -12.68
CA GLU A 215 16.38 -29.90 -11.73
C GLU A 215 16.23 -28.54 -11.04
N ALA A 216 16.36 -28.51 -9.71
CA ALA A 216 16.15 -27.31 -8.93
C ALA A 216 17.16 -26.22 -9.28
N GLY A 217 16.67 -25.08 -9.78
CA GLY A 217 17.46 -23.86 -10.00
C GLY A 217 17.84 -23.55 -11.45
N ASP A 218 17.35 -24.30 -12.43
CA ASP A 218 17.48 -23.95 -13.85
C ASP A 218 16.17 -24.15 -14.62
N ASP A 219 15.39 -23.08 -14.74
CA ASP A 219 14.14 -23.04 -15.52
C ASP A 219 14.34 -23.27 -17.03
N SER A 220 15.58 -23.31 -17.49
CA SER A 220 15.94 -23.57 -18.89
C SER A 220 16.04 -25.08 -19.21
N MET A 221 16.04 -25.94 -18.18
CA MET A 221 16.14 -27.39 -18.34
C MET A 221 14.79 -28.00 -18.77
N PRO A 222 14.79 -29.01 -19.66
CA PRO A 222 13.57 -29.71 -20.01
C PRO A 222 13.03 -30.54 -18.83
N CYS A 223 11.72 -30.68 -18.73
CA CYS A 223 11.10 -31.56 -17.74
C CYS A 223 11.46 -33.03 -18.03
N MET A 224 12.12 -33.67 -17.06
CA MET A 224 12.56 -35.06 -17.12
C MET A 224 11.54 -35.97 -16.44
N PRO A 225 11.34 -37.21 -16.91
CA PRO A 225 10.42 -38.14 -16.26
C PRO A 225 10.95 -38.52 -14.87
N ASP A 226 10.03 -38.65 -13.91
CA ASP A 226 10.37 -39.03 -12.53
C ASP A 226 11.00 -40.41 -12.48
N VAL A 227 12.05 -40.54 -11.66
CA VAL A 227 12.73 -41.82 -11.49
C VAL A 227 11.81 -42.82 -10.78
N GLN A 228 11.64 -43.99 -11.40
CA GLN A 228 10.85 -45.07 -10.82
C GLN A 228 11.72 -45.92 -9.88
N CYS A 229 11.73 -45.57 -8.60
CA CYS A 229 12.42 -46.33 -7.56
C CYS A 229 11.58 -47.53 -7.11
N THR A 230 12.23 -48.67 -6.89
CA THR A 230 11.54 -49.83 -6.32
C THR A 230 11.40 -49.64 -4.82
N THR A 231 10.18 -49.57 -4.31
CA THR A 231 9.94 -49.57 -2.85
C THR A 231 10.30 -50.91 -2.18
N ALA A 232 10.53 -51.95 -2.99
CA ALA A 232 11.23 -53.15 -2.54
C ALA A 232 12.67 -52.75 -2.22
N ASP A 233 13.11 -53.00 -0.98
CA ASP A 233 14.45 -52.72 -0.47
C ASP A 233 14.71 -51.25 -0.07
N HIS A 234 13.67 -50.52 0.37
CA HIS A 234 13.80 -49.18 0.99
C HIS A 234 14.42 -48.09 0.11
N TRP A 235 14.21 -48.16 -1.21
CA TRP A 235 14.54 -47.09 -2.14
C TRP A 235 13.34 -46.19 -2.39
N GLY A 236 13.55 -44.89 -2.17
CA GLY A 236 12.60 -43.83 -2.50
C GLY A 236 13.23 -42.83 -3.48
N PRO A 237 12.43 -42.04 -4.20
CA PRO A 237 12.95 -40.87 -4.88
C PRO A 237 13.51 -39.87 -3.86
N ASP A 238 14.55 -39.13 -4.27
CA ASP A 238 15.08 -38.00 -3.51
C ASP A 238 14.07 -36.82 -3.49
N ALA A 239 14.46 -35.69 -2.89
CA ALA A 239 13.57 -34.53 -2.80
C ALA A 239 13.25 -33.87 -4.16
N ASN A 240 14.03 -34.16 -5.21
CA ASN A 240 13.85 -33.61 -6.56
C ASN A 240 13.30 -34.64 -7.56
N ASP A 241 12.98 -35.85 -7.13
CA ASP A 241 12.52 -36.98 -7.96
C ASP A 241 13.51 -37.38 -9.10
N ASP A 242 14.79 -37.00 -8.97
CA ASP A 242 15.83 -37.13 -10.00
C ASP A 242 16.80 -38.31 -9.76
N VAL A 243 16.89 -38.79 -8.52
CA VAL A 243 17.73 -39.92 -8.11
C VAL A 243 16.97 -40.81 -7.11
N CYS A 244 17.24 -42.12 -7.14
CA CYS A 244 16.80 -42.99 -6.05
C CYS A 244 17.77 -42.91 -4.87
N GLU A 245 17.25 -42.56 -3.70
CA GLU A 245 17.98 -42.57 -2.43
C GLU A 245 17.35 -43.58 -1.46
N CYS A 246 18.09 -43.91 -0.40
CA CYS A 246 17.54 -44.74 0.65
C CYS A 246 16.49 -43.96 1.47
N ASP A 247 15.38 -44.62 1.80
CA ASP A 247 14.35 -44.06 2.69
C ASP A 247 14.97 -43.56 4.01
N ALA A 248 14.30 -42.59 4.65
CA ALA A 248 14.76 -42.03 5.92
C ALA A 248 15.05 -43.13 6.97
N GLY A 249 16.30 -43.15 7.48
CA GLY A 249 16.78 -44.15 8.43
C GLY A 249 17.59 -45.30 7.81
N TYR A 250 17.66 -45.35 6.48
CA TYR A 250 18.47 -46.31 5.73
C TYR A 250 19.66 -45.63 5.06
N VAL A 251 20.76 -46.36 4.92
CA VAL A 251 21.99 -45.91 4.28
C VAL A 251 22.41 -46.91 3.22
N ASN A 252 22.92 -46.41 2.09
CA ASN A 252 23.42 -47.25 1.01
C ASN A 252 24.75 -47.89 1.42
N HIS A 253 24.74 -49.22 1.55
CA HIS A 253 25.89 -50.04 1.94
C HIS A 253 26.51 -50.82 0.77
N GLY A 254 25.99 -50.68 -0.45
CA GLY A 254 26.48 -51.40 -1.61
C GLY A 254 27.53 -50.66 -2.43
N ASP A 255 28.34 -51.41 -3.17
CA ASP A 255 29.22 -50.86 -4.21
C ASP A 255 28.38 -50.40 -5.41
N ASN A 256 28.93 -49.53 -6.28
CA ASN A 256 28.23 -48.98 -7.46
C ASN A 256 27.54 -50.02 -8.37
N ASP A 257 27.97 -51.29 -8.33
CA ASP A 257 27.42 -52.37 -9.14
C ASP A 257 26.28 -53.16 -8.45
N ALA A 258 26.08 -52.96 -7.14
CA ALA A 258 25.04 -53.64 -6.34
C ALA A 258 24.67 -52.82 -5.09
N PRO A 259 23.97 -51.69 -5.24
CA PRO A 259 23.59 -50.84 -4.12
C PRO A 259 22.49 -51.51 -3.27
N GLU A 260 22.59 -51.40 -1.95
CA GLU A 260 21.65 -52.02 -0.99
C GLU A 260 21.41 -51.04 0.18
N CYS A 261 20.16 -50.63 0.39
CA CYS A 261 19.77 -49.78 1.52
C CYS A 261 19.61 -50.62 2.78
N ARG A 262 20.37 -50.29 3.82
CA ARG A 262 20.28 -50.97 5.13
C ARG A 262 20.02 -49.98 6.23
N TYR A 263 19.22 -50.40 7.22
CA TYR A 263 18.92 -49.56 8.37
C TYR A 263 20.20 -49.31 9.19
N GLU A 264 20.53 -48.04 9.43
CA GLU A 264 21.69 -47.67 10.24
C GLU A 264 21.25 -47.40 11.69
N CYS A 265 21.81 -48.19 12.61
CA CYS A 265 21.54 -48.03 14.02
C CYS A 265 22.33 -46.87 14.60
N THR A 266 21.64 -45.92 15.23
CA THR A 266 22.23 -44.71 15.80
C THR A 266 22.87 -44.92 17.18
N ASP A 267 22.50 -45.98 17.91
CA ASP A 267 23.08 -46.31 19.23
C ASP A 267 24.36 -47.16 19.05
N PRO A 268 25.53 -46.72 19.58
CA PRO A 268 26.78 -47.47 19.49
C PRO A 268 26.75 -48.86 20.16
N ASN A 269 25.77 -49.14 21.02
CA ASN A 269 25.58 -50.44 21.68
C ASN A 269 24.59 -51.35 20.95
N THR A 270 24.13 -50.95 19.76
CA THR A 270 23.26 -51.77 18.90
C THR A 270 24.00 -52.20 17.64
N ARG A 271 23.56 -53.32 17.07
CA ARG A 271 23.93 -53.79 15.73
C ARG A 271 22.68 -54.05 14.91
N THR A 272 22.80 -53.95 13.60
CA THR A 272 21.72 -54.30 12.68
C THR A 272 21.45 -55.80 12.72
N ASN A 273 20.17 -56.19 12.73
CA ASN A 273 19.73 -57.57 12.65
C ASN A 273 19.48 -57.93 11.18
N ASP A 274 20.34 -58.80 10.64
CA ASP A 274 20.30 -59.28 9.25
C ASP A 274 18.96 -59.93 8.83
N ALA A 275 18.04 -60.22 9.76
CA ALA A 275 16.79 -60.89 9.48
C ALA A 275 15.56 -59.98 9.32
N ASN A 276 15.56 -58.74 9.84
CA ASN A 276 14.33 -57.92 9.98
C ASN A 276 14.55 -56.40 9.88
N ASP A 277 15.67 -55.90 9.33
CA ASP A 277 15.95 -54.46 9.20
C ASP A 277 15.69 -53.66 10.49
N GLY A 278 16.19 -54.19 11.62
CA GLY A 278 16.00 -53.60 12.93
C GLY A 278 17.27 -53.64 13.77
N CYS A 279 17.39 -52.76 14.76
CA CYS A 279 18.52 -52.73 15.68
C CYS A 279 18.31 -53.71 16.84
N VAL A 280 19.34 -54.50 17.13
CA VAL A 280 19.40 -55.37 18.31
C VAL A 280 20.61 -55.00 19.16
N CYS A 281 20.52 -55.15 20.46
CA CYS A 281 21.65 -54.87 21.34
C CYS A 281 22.82 -55.82 21.08
N ASP A 282 24.05 -55.29 21.04
CA ASP A 282 25.25 -56.09 20.84
C ASP A 282 25.85 -56.52 22.18
N GLY A 283 26.16 -57.81 22.37
CA GLY A 283 26.73 -58.36 23.62
C GLY A 283 25.71 -58.70 24.72
N ASP A 284 26.09 -58.52 25.99
CA ASP A 284 25.32 -58.88 27.19
C ASP A 284 24.25 -57.84 27.59
N TRP A 285 23.74 -57.08 26.63
CA TRP A 285 22.75 -56.01 26.84
C TRP A 285 21.33 -56.57 26.62
N ALA A 286 20.36 -56.16 27.43
CA ALA A 286 18.96 -56.59 27.29
C ALA A 286 18.16 -55.57 26.48
N ASP A 287 17.13 -56.07 25.77
CA ASP A 287 16.14 -55.25 25.06
C ASP A 287 15.39 -54.34 26.05
N GLY A 288 15.88 -53.12 26.21
CA GLY A 288 15.24 -52.07 26.98
C GLY A 288 14.18 -51.41 26.10
N THR A 289 12.90 -51.67 26.40
CA THR A 289 11.71 -51.03 25.79
C THR A 289 11.80 -50.85 24.27
N VAL A 290 11.31 -51.86 23.55
CA VAL A 290 11.05 -51.86 22.11
C VAL A 290 10.19 -50.64 21.75
N ASN A 291 10.85 -49.56 21.33
CA ASN A 291 10.38 -48.52 20.41
C ASN A 291 11.39 -47.38 20.25
N ASP A 292 12.39 -47.22 21.13
CA ASP A 292 13.41 -46.17 20.98
C ASP A 292 14.81 -46.70 21.31
N GLN A 293 15.52 -47.17 20.28
CA GLN A 293 16.97 -47.05 20.04
C GLN A 293 17.92 -47.01 21.26
N SER A 294 17.67 -47.77 22.32
CA SER A 294 18.49 -47.70 23.54
C SER A 294 18.70 -49.07 24.16
N CYS A 295 19.95 -49.49 24.21
CA CYS A 295 20.35 -50.69 24.93
C CYS A 295 20.61 -50.34 26.39
N THR A 296 20.00 -51.11 27.30
CA THR A 296 20.25 -50.95 28.73
C THR A 296 21.09 -52.13 29.21
N CYS A 297 22.17 -51.84 29.93
CA CYS A 297 23.09 -52.87 30.41
C CYS A 297 22.30 -53.84 31.32
N CYS A 298 22.40 -55.15 31.07
CA CYS A 298 21.76 -56.12 31.95
C CYS A 298 22.34 -55.92 33.35
N VAL A 299 21.52 -55.42 34.28
CA VAL A 299 21.84 -55.57 35.70
C VAL A 299 21.83 -57.08 35.94
N LEU A 300 23.01 -57.66 36.09
CA LEU A 300 23.22 -59.05 36.50
C LEU A 300 22.19 -59.39 37.59
N ASP A 301 21.47 -60.51 37.42
CA ASP A 301 20.61 -61.07 38.46
C ASP A 301 21.47 -61.37 39.70
N CYS A 302 21.64 -60.38 40.56
CA CYS A 302 22.33 -60.54 41.82
C CYS A 302 21.44 -61.43 42.71
N PRO A 303 21.94 -62.57 43.23
CA PRO A 303 21.20 -63.33 44.23
C PRO A 303 20.85 -62.38 45.39
N ALA A 304 19.68 -62.59 46.01
CA ALA A 304 18.89 -61.67 46.85
C ALA A 304 19.60 -60.87 47.97
N ASN A 305 20.92 -61.05 48.15
CA ASN A 305 21.74 -60.46 49.19
C ASN A 305 22.89 -59.58 48.63
N GLN A 306 22.86 -59.21 47.35
CA GLN A 306 23.84 -58.27 46.75
C GLN A 306 23.14 -57.18 45.96
N GLU A 307 23.62 -55.94 46.10
CA GLU A 307 23.22 -54.80 45.27
C GLU A 307 24.24 -54.63 44.14
N ALA A 308 23.78 -54.46 42.90
CA ALA A 308 24.65 -54.14 41.78
C ALA A 308 25.26 -52.74 41.97
N GLY A 309 26.58 -52.64 41.81
CA GLY A 309 27.31 -51.38 41.87
C GLY A 309 28.34 -51.31 40.75
N VAL A 310 28.41 -50.15 40.08
CA VAL A 310 29.40 -49.87 39.04
C VAL A 310 30.78 -49.82 39.68
N ARG A 311 31.72 -50.64 39.18
CA ARG A 311 33.15 -50.48 39.48
C ARG A 311 33.74 -49.63 38.38
N ASP A 312 34.44 -48.57 38.75
CA ASP A 312 35.10 -47.67 37.81
C ASP A 312 35.95 -48.45 36.79
N GLY A 313 35.54 -48.40 35.51
CA GLY A 313 36.30 -48.92 34.37
C GLY A 313 35.55 -49.81 33.37
N GLU A 314 34.28 -50.15 33.62
CA GLU A 314 33.41 -50.90 32.69
C GLU A 314 32.04 -50.22 32.55
#